data_AF-A0A4Y9ABX4-F1
#
_entry.id   AF-A0A4Y9ABX4-F1
#
_cell.length_a   1.000
_cell.length_b   1.000
_cell.length_c   1.000
_cell.angle_alpha   90.00
_cell.angle_beta   90.00
_cell.angle_gamma   90.00
#
_symmetry.space_group_name_H-M   'P 1'
#
loop_
_entity.id
_entity.type
_entity.pdbx_description
1 polymer ?
#
loop_
_entity_poly.entity_id
_entity_poly.type
_entity_poly.pdbx_seq_one_letter_code
_entity_poly.pdbx_strand_id
1 'polypeptide(L)' 'MALSILTKSNGKLGLYLPPLIIMGLLVVNLYMIMNHKSIVTTMVAMVSAALLVVLLFMSIKSIFKVER' A
#
# COMPACT_ATOMS: atom_id res chain seq x y z
N MET A 1 -23.86 23.36 -8.90
CA MET A 1 -24.27 22.15 -8.16
C MET A 1 -23.63 20.84 -8.67
N ALA A 2 -23.06 20.80 -9.88
CA ALA A 2 -22.37 19.60 -10.41
C ALA A 2 -20.90 19.43 -9.95
N LEU A 3 -20.21 20.52 -9.58
CA LEU A 3 -18.79 20.49 -9.20
C LEU A 3 -18.52 19.79 -7.85
N SER A 4 -19.47 19.82 -6.91
CA SER A 4 -19.33 19.18 -5.60
C SER A 4 -19.48 17.65 -5.64
N ILE A 5 -20.12 17.11 -6.67
CA ILE A 5 -20.32 15.66 -6.86
C ILE A 5 -19.06 15.04 -7.47
N LEU A 6 -18.40 15.76 -8.40
CA LEU A 6 -17.15 15.32 -9.02
C LEU A 6 -15.97 15.29 -8.03
N THR A 7 -15.86 16.30 -7.15
CA THR A 7 -14.83 16.34 -6.10
C THR A 7 -15.01 15.24 -5.04
N LYS A 8 -16.26 14.88 -4.71
CA LYS A 8 -16.57 13.81 -3.75
C LYS A 8 -16.23 12.41 -4.31
N SER A 9 -16.28 12.23 -5.62
CA SER A 9 -15.87 10.98 -6.30
C SER A 9 -14.34 10.84 -6.34
N ASN A 10 -13.60 11.92 -6.63
CA ASN A 10 -12.13 11.89 -6.66
C ASN A 10 -11.49 11.69 -5.28
N GLY A 11 -12.17 12.11 -4.20
CA GLY A 11 -11.73 11.81 -2.83
C GLY A 11 -11.71 10.31 -2.52
N LYS A 12 -12.65 9.52 -3.08
CA LYS A 12 -12.66 8.06 -2.92
C LYS A 12 -11.55 7.39 -3.71
N LEU A 13 -11.28 7.81 -4.96
CA LEU A 13 -10.18 7.25 -5.76
C LEU A 13 -8.80 7.49 -5.11
N GLY A 14 -8.61 8.66 -4.50
CA GLY A 14 -7.39 8.96 -3.73
C GLY A 14 -7.20 8.07 -2.49
N LEU A 15 -8.28 7.54 -1.90
CA LEU A 15 -8.23 6.60 -0.78
C LEU A 15 -7.77 5.19 -1.20
N TYR A 16 -8.06 4.76 -2.44
CA TYR A 16 -7.67 3.45 -2.96
C TYR A 16 -6.27 3.42 -3.59
N LEU A 17 -5.69 4.59 -3.89
CA LEU A 17 -4.33 4.70 -4.41
C LEU A 17 -3.22 4.21 -3.44
N PRO A 18 -3.23 4.55 -2.13
CA PRO A 18 -2.23 4.07 -1.18
C PRO A 18 -2.12 2.54 -1.06
N PRO A 19 -3.22 1.75 -0.91
CA PRO A 19 -3.09 0.30 -0.84
C PRO A 19 -2.59 -0.33 -2.16
N LEU A 20 -2.90 0.27 -3.32
CA LEU A 20 -2.37 -0.17 -4.62
C LEU A 20 -0.85 0.01 -4.72
N ILE A 21 -0.32 1.15 -4.27
CA ILE A 21 1.12 1.41 -4.25
C ILE A 21 1.84 0.46 -3.29
N ILE A 22 1.26 0.22 -2.10
CA ILE A 22 1.83 -0.70 -1.11
C ILE A 22 1.86 -2.14 -1.65
N MET A 23 0.83 -2.57 -2.37
CA MET A 23 0.81 -3.87 -3.06
C MET A 23 1.94 -4.00 -4.09
N GLY A 24 2.16 -2.97 -4.92
CA GLY A 24 3.26 -2.96 -5.88
C GLY A 24 4.64 -3.07 -5.21
N LEU A 25 4.85 -2.32 -4.13
CA LEU A 25 6.09 -2.36 -3.34
C LEU A 25 6.34 -3.72 -2.67
N LEU A 26 5.29 -4.41 -2.25
CA LEU A 26 5.39 -5.77 -1.71
C LEU A 26 5.87 -6.76 -2.78
N VAL A 27 5.35 -6.67 -4.01
CA VAL A 27 5.79 -7.52 -5.12
C VAL A 27 7.27 -7.30 -5.44
N VAL A 28 7.72 -6.05 -5.47
CA VAL A 28 9.14 -5.71 -5.70
C VAL A 28 10.04 -6.24 -4.57
N ASN A 29 9.62 -6.11 -3.31
CA ASN A 29 10.35 -6.67 -2.18
C ASN A 29 10.44 -8.20 -2.24
N LEU A 30 9.35 -8.89 -2.59
CA LEU A 30 9.34 -10.35 -2.78
C LEU A 30 10.26 -10.78 -3.92
N TYR A 31 10.29 -10.03 -5.03
CA TYR A 31 11.20 -10.28 -6.13
C TYR A 31 12.67 -10.14 -5.70
N MET A 32 13.00 -9.10 -4.92
CA MET A 32 14.34 -8.98 -4.34
C MET A 32 14.65 -10.16 -3.41
N ILE A 33 13.74 -10.57 -2.54
CA ILE A 33 13.96 -11.71 -1.63
C ILE A 33 14.27 -12.99 -2.41
N MET A 34 13.56 -13.23 -3.51
CA MET A 34 13.76 -14.44 -4.33
C MET A 34 15.02 -14.42 -5.18
N ASN A 35 15.43 -13.25 -5.69
CA ASN A 35 16.45 -13.15 -6.73
C ASN A 35 17.82 -12.65 -6.22
N HIS A 36 17.89 -12.08 -5.00
CA HIS A 36 19.16 -11.58 -4.46
C HIS A 36 19.93 -12.64 -3.68
N LYS A 37 21.22 -12.82 -4.00
CA LYS A 37 22.13 -13.75 -3.31
C LYS A 37 22.63 -13.23 -1.95
N SER A 38 22.49 -11.94 -1.67
CA SER A 38 23.01 -11.34 -0.42
C SER A 38 22.00 -11.43 0.71
N ILE A 39 22.39 -12.12 1.79
CA ILE A 39 21.57 -12.29 3.01
C ILE A 39 21.17 -10.94 3.62
N VAL A 40 22.05 -9.94 3.55
CA VAL A 40 21.78 -8.60 4.11
C VAL A 40 20.63 -7.93 3.36
N THR A 41 20.63 -8.00 2.03
CA THR A 41 19.54 -7.43 1.21
C THR A 41 18.22 -8.17 1.42
N THR A 42 18.26 -9.50 1.61
CA THR A 42 17.08 -10.30 1.91
C THR A 42 16.50 -9.98 3.29
N MET A 43 17.35 -9.78 4.31
CA MET A 43 16.92 -9.34 5.64
C MET A 43 16.26 -7.96 5.60
N VAL A 44 16.88 -6.99 4.92
CA VAL A 44 16.31 -5.64 4.78
C VAL A 44 14.97 -5.69 4.03
N ALA A 45 14.88 -6.47 2.94
CA ALA A 45 13.64 -6.63 2.19
C ALA A 45 12.54 -7.32 3.01
N MET A 46 12.87 -8.32 3.85
CA MET A 46 11.89 -8.95 4.77
C MET A 46 11.37 -7.97 5.81
N VAL A 47 12.26 -7.19 6.44
CA VAL A 47 11.86 -6.16 7.42
C VAL A 47 11.01 -5.08 6.76
N SER A 48 11.39 -4.65 5.55
CA SER A 48 10.61 -3.70 4.76
C SER A 48 9.23 -4.25 4.38
N ALA A 49 9.15 -5.51 3.95
CA ALA A 49 7.89 -6.17 3.65
C ALA A 49 6.97 -6.25 4.87
N ALA A 50 7.50 -6.57 6.05
CA ALA A 50 6.73 -6.59 7.29
C ALA A 50 6.11 -5.22 7.62
N LEU A 51 6.88 -4.13 7.46
CA LEU A 51 6.39 -2.76 7.64
C LEU A 51 5.30 -2.41 6.63
N LEU A 52 5.47 -2.79 5.36
CA LEU A 52 4.48 -2.55 4.31
C LEU A 52 3.16 -3.27 4.59
N VAL A 53 3.19 -4.49 5.15
CA VAL A 53 1.95 -5.20 5.55
C VAL A 53 1.20 -4.43 6.64
N VAL A 54 1.89 -3.92 7.66
CA VAL A 54 1.26 -3.12 8.72
C VAL A 54 0.62 -1.85 8.15
N LEU A 55 1.33 -1.16 7.25
CA LEU A 55 0.82 0.02 6.54
C LEU A 55 -0.41 -0.31 5.68
N LEU A 56 -0.41 -1.47 5.02
CA LEU A 56 -1.53 -1.94 4.22
C LEU A 56 -2.77 -2.19 5.10
N PHE A 57 -2.60 -2.82 6.27
CA PHE A 57 -3.67 -3.00 7.25
C PHE A 57 -4.21 -1.66 7.79
N MET A 58 -3.33 -0.71 8.11
CA MET A 58 -3.76 0.63 8.54
C MET A 58 -4.49 1.37 7.43
N SER A 59 -4.03 1.27 6.19
CA SER A 59 -4.63 1.91 5.02
C SER A 59 -6.03 1.35 4.73
N ILE A 60 -6.18 0.02 4.72
CA ILE A 60 -7.49 -0.64 4.58
C ILE A 60 -8.42 -0.23 5.72
N LYS A 61 -7.97 -0.31 6.97
CA LYS A 61 -8.76 0.09 8.14
C LYS A 61 -9.19 1.56 8.05
N SER A 62 -8.34 2.45 7.53
CA SER A 62 -8.65 3.86 7.31
C SER A 62 -9.79 4.03 6.30
N ILE A 63 -9.76 3.30 5.17
CA ILE A 63 -10.84 3.31 4.17
C ILE A 63 -12.16 2.85 4.79
N PHE A 64 -12.15 1.71 5.49
CA PHE A 64 -13.35 1.16 6.14
C PHE A 64 -13.87 2.03 7.29
N LYS A 65 -13.00 2.78 7.98
CA LYS A 65 -13.39 3.71 9.05
C LYS A 65 -13.96 5.03 8.51
N VAL A 66 -13.57 5.45 7.30
CA VAL A 66 -14.14 6.62 6.60
C VAL A 66 -15.55 6.32 6.07
N GLU A 67 -15.91 5.05 5.87
CA GLU A 67 -17.19 4.63 5.29
C GLU A 67 -18.29 4.30 6.33
N ARG A 68 -17.99 4.38 7.64
CA ARG A 68 -18.99 4.36 8.75
C ARG A 68 -19.17 5.75 9.34
#